data_AF-A0A351ZU79-F1
#
_entry.id   AF-A0A351ZU79-F1
#
_cell.length_a   1.000
_cell.length_b   1.000
_cell.length_c   1.000
_cell.angle_alpha   90.00
_cell.angle_beta   90.00
_cell.angle_gamma   90.00
#
_symmetry.space_group_name_H-M   'P 1'
#
loop_
_entity.id
_entity.type
_entity.pdbx_description
1 polymer ?
#
loop_
_entity_poly.entity_id
_entity_poly.type
_entity_poly.pdbx_seq_one_letter_code
_entity_poly.pdbx_strand_id
1 'polypeptide(L)' 'MTPESLISSAQRSRRLIAFADAHDERVVEAVRTCAERKVCHPVVVAANSVEAEQLKASLQGLDVSVTSCDEHAELTT' A
#
# COMPACT_ATOMS: atom_id res chain seq x y z
N MET A 1 15.79 -20.99 -6.40
CA MET A 1 14.64 -20.19 -5.92
C MET A 1 14.09 -19.44 -7.12
N THR A 2 12.79 -19.57 -7.42
CA THR A 2 12.15 -18.92 -8.57
C THR A 2 11.27 -17.75 -8.10
N PRO A 3 10.93 -16.78 -8.96
CA PRO A 3 10.02 -15.68 -8.61
C PRO A 3 8.67 -16.18 -8.05
N GLU A 4 8.14 -17.27 -8.60
CA GLU A 4 6.87 -17.87 -8.15
C GLU A 4 6.98 -18.42 -6.73
N SER A 5 8.13 -19.04 -6.40
CA SER A 5 8.37 -19.55 -5.05
C SER A 5 8.45 -18.43 -4.01
N LEU A 6 8.98 -17.26 -4.38
CA LEU A 6 9.02 -16.07 -3.53
C LEU A 6 7.62 -15.49 -3.32
N ILE A 7 6.82 -15.37 -4.39
CA ILE A 7 5.44 -14.87 -4.32
C ILE A 7 4.58 -15.78 -3.45
N SER A 8 4.66 -17.11 -3.63
CA SER A 8 3.93 -18.08 -2.80
C SER A 8 4.35 -17.99 -1.32
N SER A 9 5.62 -17.74 -1.04
CA SER A 9 6.10 -17.50 0.32
C SER A 9 5.53 -16.21 0.91
N ALA A 10 5.51 -15.13 0.13
CA ALA A 10 4.96 -13.84 0.55
C ALA A 10 3.46 -13.93 0.85
N GLN A 11 2.67 -14.55 -0.04
CA GLN A 11 1.24 -14.77 0.13
C GLN A 11 0.90 -15.52 1.43
N ARG A 12 1.71 -16.53 1.79
CA ARG A 12 1.54 -17.28 3.05
C ARG A 12 1.89 -16.46 4.28
N SER A 13 2.83 -15.53 4.15
CA SER A 13 3.29 -14.70 5.27
C SER A 13 2.34 -13.58 5.67
N ARG A 14 1.40 -13.20 4.78
CA ARG A 14 0.41 -12.11 5.00
C ARG A 14 1.04 -10.83 5.58
N ARG A 15 2.23 -10.47 5.10
CA ARG A 15 2.97 -9.30 5.61
C ARG A 15 2.24 -8.01 5.27
N LEU A 16 2.31 -7.05 6.20
CA LEU A 16 2.00 -5.65 5.95
C LEU A 16 3.22 -5.00 5.29
N ILE A 17 3.03 -4.30 4.17
CA ILE A 17 4.12 -3.61 3.46
C ILE A 17 3.72 -2.16 3.26
N ALA A 18 4.53 -1.23 3.78
CA ALA A 18 4.33 0.19 3.62
C ALA A 18 4.92 0.72 2.31
N PHE A 19 4.21 1.61 1.63
CA PHE A 19 4.63 2.30 0.41
C PHE A 19 4.55 3.81 0.62
N ALA A 20 5.67 4.53 0.51
CA ALA A 20 5.79 5.94 0.91
C ALA A 20 5.79 6.96 -0.26
N ASP A 21 5.75 6.49 -1.52
CA ASP A 21 5.81 7.34 -2.73
C ASP A 21 4.56 7.16 -3.61
N ALA A 22 3.38 7.37 -3.03
CA ALA A 22 2.11 7.10 -3.70
C ALA A 22 1.76 8.06 -4.85
N HIS A 23 2.56 9.11 -5.04
CA HIS A 23 2.50 10.03 -6.19
C HIS A 23 3.10 9.42 -7.46
N ASP A 24 3.94 8.40 -7.36
CA ASP A 24 4.47 7.67 -8.51
C ASP A 24 3.46 6.62 -8.97
N GLU A 25 2.96 6.75 -10.20
CA GLU A 25 1.98 5.83 -10.79
C GLU A 25 2.46 4.36 -10.77
N ARG A 26 3.76 4.12 -10.85
CA ARG A 26 4.34 2.77 -10.81
C ARG A 26 4.22 2.15 -9.41
N VAL A 27 4.32 2.98 -8.36
CA VAL A 27 4.09 2.53 -6.98
C VAL A 27 2.63 2.17 -6.80
N VAL A 28 1.71 2.97 -7.34
CA VAL A 28 0.27 2.67 -7.32
C VAL A 28 -0.05 1.38 -8.08
N GLU A 29 0.54 1.16 -9.26
CA GLU A 29 0.39 -0.09 -10.01
C GLU A 29 0.94 -1.32 -9.25
N ALA A 30 2.08 -1.16 -8.58
CA ALA A 30 2.65 -2.20 -7.74
C ALA A 30 1.74 -2.54 -6.55
N VAL A 31 1.15 -1.53 -5.90
CA VAL A 31 0.16 -1.71 -4.81
C VAL A 31 -1.05 -2.47 -5.32
N ARG A 32 -1.61 -2.10 -6.47
CA ARG A 32 -2.73 -2.81 -7.10
C ARG A 32 -2.39 -4.27 -7.36
N THR A 33 -1.26 -4.53 -8.01
CA THR A 33 -0.79 -5.88 -8.30
C THR A 33 -0.62 -6.71 -7.02
N CYS A 34 -0.06 -6.12 -5.96
CA CYS A 34 0.13 -6.80 -4.69
C CYS A 34 -1.20 -7.17 -4.02
N ALA A 35 -2.16 -6.24 -4.01
CA ALA A 35 -3.49 -6.46 -3.43
C ALA A 35 -4.29 -7.52 -4.22
N GLU A 36 -4.38 -7.38 -5.54
CA GLU A 36 -5.14 -8.29 -6.42
C GLU A 36 -4.61 -9.72 -6.35
N ARG A 37 -3.28 -9.86 -6.33
CA ARG A 37 -2.62 -11.17 -6.25
C ARG A 37 -2.44 -11.65 -4.81
N LYS A 38 -2.93 -10.90 -3.81
CA LYS A 38 -2.85 -11.21 -2.37
C LYS A 38 -1.43 -11.51 -1.89
N VAL A 39 -0.42 -10.85 -2.47
CA VAL A 39 1.00 -11.08 -2.18
C VAL A 39 1.36 -10.57 -0.78
N CYS A 40 0.79 -9.43 -0.42
CA CYS A 40 0.91 -8.78 0.88
C CYS A 40 -0.36 -7.95 1.14
N HIS A 41 -0.46 -7.38 2.35
CA HIS A 41 -1.43 -6.33 2.66
C HIS A 41 -0.74 -4.96 2.51
N PRO A 42 -1.04 -4.17 1.47
CA PRO A 42 -0.39 -2.89 1.25
C PRO A 42 -0.89 -1.82 2.22
N VAL A 43 0.03 -1.03 2.75
CA VAL A 43 -0.24 0.19 3.50
C VAL A 43 0.35 1.36 2.71
N VAL A 44 -0.49 2.19 2.12
CA VAL A 44 -0.04 3.35 1.34
C VAL A 44 0.01 4.56 2.26
N VAL A 45 1.17 5.20 2.32
CA VAL A 45 1.40 6.42 3.10
C VAL A 45 1.44 7.59 2.13
N ALA A 46 0.43 8.44 2.18
CA ALA A 46 0.35 9.67 1.42
C ALA A 46 1.09 10.81 2.15
N ALA A 47 1.55 11.81 1.40
CA ALA A 47 2.24 12.96 1.99
C ALA A 47 1.30 13.79 2.86
N ASN A 48 0.02 13.86 2.50
CA ASN A 48 -1.00 14.63 3.21
C ASN A 48 -2.38 13.99 3.11
N SER A 49 -3.33 14.51 3.89
CA SER A 49 -4.71 14.00 3.96
C SER A 49 -5.47 14.11 2.63
N VAL A 50 -5.22 15.15 1.82
CA VAL A 50 -5.88 15.34 0.52
C VAL A 50 -5.47 14.24 -0.46
N GLU A 51 -4.17 13.95 -0.53
CA GLU A 51 -3.63 12.86 -1.36
C GLU A 51 -4.14 11.49 -0.88
N ALA A 52 -4.23 11.27 0.44
CA ALA A 52 -4.79 10.04 0.99
C ALA A 52 -6.24 9.79 0.54
N GLU A 53 -7.09 10.83 0.52
CA GLU A 53 -8.48 10.70 0.05
C GLU A 53 -8.56 10.39 -1.45
N GLN A 54 -7.70 11.01 -2.28
CA GLN A 54 -7.62 10.69 -3.70
C GLN A 54 -7.18 9.25 -3.94
N LEU A 55 -6.20 8.76 -3.18
CA LEU A 55 -5.72 7.39 -3.26
C LEU A 55 -6.76 6.38 -2.76
N LYS A 56 -7.49 6.69 -1.67
CA LYS A 56 -8.62 5.87 -1.19
C LYS A 56 -9.69 5.71 -2.28
N ALA A 57 -10.02 6.77 -3.01
CA ALA A 57 -10.96 6.71 -4.12
C ALA A 57 -10.41 5.88 -5.30
N SER A 58 -9.13 6.08 -5.67
CA SER A 58 -8.49 5.37 -6.79
C SER A 58 -8.26 3.86 -6.53
N LEU A 59 -8.14 3.47 -5.27
CA LEU A 59 -7.90 2.08 -4.84
C LEU A 59 -9.14 1.42 -4.22
N GLN A 60 -10.32 2.03 -4.40
CA GLN A 60 -11.56 1.52 -3.84
C GLN A 60 -11.85 0.08 -4.30
N GLY A 61 -12.19 -0.79 -3.35
CA GLY A 61 -12.50 -2.21 -3.60
C GLY A 61 -11.27 -3.13 -3.57
N LEU A 62 -10.07 -2.59 -3.40
CA LEU A 62 -8.86 -3.37 -3.15
C LEU A 62 -8.61 -3.52 -1.64
N ASP A 63 -8.00 -4.64 -1.25
CA ASP A 63 -7.58 -4.92 0.13
C ASP A 63 -6.30 -4.14 0.46
N VAL A 64 -6.46 -2.82 0.67
CA VAL A 64 -5.38 -1.85 0.90
C VAL A 64 -5.76 -0.92 2.04
N SER A 65 -4.80 -0.60 2.90
CA SER A 65 -4.95 0.48 3.89
C SER A 65 -4.25 1.73 3.37
N VAL A 66 -4.89 2.89 3.48
CA VAL A 66 -4.33 4.19 3.09
C VAL A 66 -4.32 5.10 4.30
N THR A 67 -3.19 5.74 4.58
CA THR A 67 -3.00 6.71 5.65
C THR A 67 -2.16 7.89 5.14
N SER A 68 -2.06 8.98 5.90
CA SER A 68 -1.23 10.13 5.58
C SER A 68 -0.27 10.49 6.71
N CYS A 69 0.81 11.19 6.37
CA CYS A 69 1.74 11.72 7.37
C CYS A 69 1.07 12.70 8.35
N ASP A 70 0.10 13.48 7.90
CA ASP A 70 -0.59 14.48 8.72
C ASP A 70 -1.47 13.84 9.81
N GLU A 71 -2.08 12.67 9.53
CA GLU A 71 -2.83 11.88 10.52
C GLU A 71 -1.95 11.41 11.70
N HIS A 72 -0.63 11.41 11.52
CA HIS A 72 0.34 10.99 12.53
C HIS A 72 1.20 12.14 13.08
N ALA A 73 1.12 13.35 12.51
CA ALA A 73 1.84 14.52 13.00
C ALA A 73 1.37 14.95 14.40
N GLU A 74 0.10 14.69 14.76
CA GLU A 74 -0.46 14.99 16.08
C GLU A 74 0.11 14.13 17.23
N LEU A 75 0.89 13.08 16.94
CA LEU A 75 1.50 12.20 17.95
C LEU A 75 2.90 12.65 18.42
N THR A 76 3.40 13.81 17.96
CA THR A 76 4.79 14.25 18.21
C THR A 76 4.96 15.61 18.91
N THR A 77 3.89 16.24 19.38
CA THR A 77 3.93 17.36 20.35
C THR A 77 3.72 16.88 21.78
#